data_AF-A0A645F4X7-F1
#
_entry.id   AF-A0A645F4X7-F1
#
_cell.length_a   1.000
_cell.length_b   1.000
_cell.length_c   1.000
_cell.angle_alpha   90.00
_cell.angle_beta   90.00
_cell.angle_gamma   90.00
#
_symmetry.space_group_name_H-M   'P 1'
#
loop_
_entity.id
_entity.type
_entity.pdbx_description
1 polymer ?
#
loop_
_entity_poly.entity_id
_entity_poly.type
_entity_poly.pdbx_seq_one_letter_code
_entity_poly.pdbx_strand_id
1 'polypeptide(L)'
;MWGPSEFTCEGVLKDIDITGSLCKIRVAVLLICGEFDQVRQPTCEYYRSLIPGSRMAVIPDASQTSYLEQPHIFYWTLRNFYECF
;
A
#
# COMPACT_ATOMS: atom_id res chain seq x y z
N MET A 1 3.72 -8.14 -16.66
CA MET A 1 4.96 -7.39 -16.36
C MET A 1 5.70 -7.95 -15.14
N TRP A 2 5.00 -8.32 -14.06
CA TRP A 2 5.56 -9.00 -12.88
C TRP A 2 5.91 -10.47 -13.12
N GLY A 3 5.02 -11.21 -13.78
CA GLY A 3 5.17 -12.65 -14.04
C GLY A 3 3.80 -13.30 -14.18
N PRO A 4 3.72 -14.64 -14.14
CA PRO A 4 2.46 -15.36 -14.32
C PRO A 4 1.52 -15.32 -13.10
N SER A 5 2.03 -14.97 -11.90
CA SER A 5 1.23 -14.78 -10.69
C SER A 5 1.91 -13.79 -9.74
N GLU A 6 1.19 -13.35 -8.72
CA GLU A 6 1.69 -12.50 -7.63
C GLU A 6 2.87 -13.16 -6.89
N PHE A 7 2.92 -14.49 -6.87
CA PHE A 7 3.94 -15.30 -6.20
C PHE A 7 5.09 -15.74 -7.11
N THR A 8 5.04 -15.44 -8.41
CA THR A 8 6.05 -15.85 -9.38
C THR A 8 6.58 -14.63 -10.12
N CYS A 9 7.68 -14.09 -9.63
CA CYS A 9 8.30 -12.89 -10.16
C CYS A 9 9.40 -13.21 -11.17
N GLU A 10 9.03 -13.44 -12.42
CA GLU A 10 9.95 -13.77 -13.53
C GLU A 10 9.90 -12.76 -14.68
N GLY A 11 9.03 -11.76 -14.58
CA GLY A 11 8.86 -10.75 -15.60
C GLY A 11 9.93 -9.65 -15.58
N VAL A 12 9.78 -8.69 -16.48
CA VAL A 12 10.72 -7.57 -16.67
C VAL A 12 10.83 -6.62 -15.47
N LEU A 13 9.91 -6.71 -14.51
CA LEU A 13 9.92 -5.90 -13.30
C LEU A 13 10.59 -6.59 -12.11
N LYS A 14 11.15 -7.79 -12.25
CA LYS A 14 11.68 -8.57 -11.12
C LYS A 14 12.79 -7.87 -10.32
N ASP A 15 13.57 -7.03 -10.99
CA ASP A 15 14.71 -6.31 -10.41
C ASP A 15 14.39 -4.84 -10.12
N ILE A 16 13.12 -4.41 -10.25
CA ILE A 16 12.75 -3.02 -10.00
C ILE A 16 12.89 -2.68 -8.52
N ASP A 17 13.68 -1.66 -8.22
CA ASP A 17 13.74 -1.07 -6.88
C ASP A 17 13.84 0.46 -7.00
N ILE A 18 12.84 1.14 -6.44
CA ILE A 18 12.77 2.60 -6.36
C ILE A 18 12.75 3.10 -4.91
N THR A 19 13.05 2.22 -3.94
CA THR A 19 13.03 2.50 -2.50
C THR A 19 13.86 3.74 -2.15
N GLY A 20 15.03 3.89 -2.77
CA GLY A 20 15.91 5.05 -2.59
C GLY A 20 15.33 6.40 -3.07
N SER A 21 14.23 6.39 -3.83
CA SER A 21 13.56 7.61 -4.29
C SER A 21 12.34 8.00 -3.45
N LEU A 22 11.88 7.14 -2.52
CA LEU A 22 10.69 7.40 -1.70
C LEU A 22 10.82 8.67 -0.85
N CYS A 23 12.04 8.98 -0.38
CA CYS A 23 12.32 10.18 0.39
C CYS A 23 12.13 11.50 -0.40
N LYS A 24 12.02 11.42 -1.73
CA LYS A 24 11.80 12.57 -2.62
C LYS A 24 10.32 12.92 -2.75
N ILE A 25 9.40 12.06 -2.31
CA ILE A 25 7.97 12.35 -2.34
C ILE A 25 7.67 13.49 -1.36
N ARG A 26 6.98 14.53 -1.84
CA ARG A 26 6.63 15.75 -1.08
C ARG A 26 5.13 15.97 -0.90
N VAL A 27 4.32 15.17 -1.58
CA VAL A 27 2.85 15.23 -1.48
C VAL A 27 2.37 14.36 -0.31
N ALA A 28 1.14 14.59 0.13
CA ALA A 28 0.47 13.72 1.09
C ALA A 28 0.35 12.29 0.54
N VAL A 29 0.69 11.29 1.36
CA VAL A 29 0.61 9.87 0.98
C VAL A 29 -0.12 9.07 2.05
N LEU A 30 -1.03 8.22 1.61
CA LEU A 30 -1.65 7.17 2.38
C LEU A 30 -1.27 5.81 1.80
N LEU A 31 -0.73 4.93 2.62
CA LEU A 31 -0.58 3.51 2.31
C LEU A 31 -1.78 2.76 2.89
N ILE A 32 -2.39 1.86 2.12
CA ILE A 32 -3.50 1.02 2.58
C ILE A 32 -3.12 -0.44 2.29
N CYS A 33 -3.30 -1.34 3.25
CA CYS A 33 -3.23 -2.78 3.05
C CYS A 33 -4.33 -3.49 3.82
N GLY A 34 -4.70 -4.70 3.39
CA GLY A 34 -5.56 -5.58 4.17
C GLY A 34 -4.82 -6.24 5.34
N GLU A 35 -5.56 -6.69 6.36
CA GLU A 35 -5.02 -7.51 7.46
C GLU A 35 -4.37 -8.81 6.96
N PHE A 36 -4.95 -9.42 5.91
CA PHE A 36 -4.51 -10.68 5.30
C PHE A 36 -3.89 -10.47 3.91
N ASP A 37 -3.37 -9.27 3.65
CA ASP A 37 -2.77 -8.90 2.37
C ASP A 37 -1.52 -9.73 2.07
N GLN A 38 -1.32 -10.04 0.79
CA GLN A 38 -0.11 -10.69 0.30
C GLN A 38 1.11 -9.78 0.52
N VAL A 39 0.92 -8.46 0.34
CA VAL A 39 1.88 -7.45 0.77
C VAL A 39 1.64 -7.16 2.25
N ARG A 40 2.37 -7.87 3.10
CA ARG A 40 2.15 -7.88 4.55
C ARG A 40 2.29 -6.49 5.16
N GLN A 41 1.56 -6.26 6.26
CA GLN A 41 1.61 -5.02 7.04
C GLN A 41 3.04 -4.52 7.35
N PRO A 42 4.01 -5.35 7.80
CA PRO A 42 5.38 -4.87 8.07
C PRO A 42 6.07 -4.30 6.82
N THR A 43 5.76 -4.80 5.63
CA THR A 43 6.27 -4.27 4.36
C THR A 43 5.72 -2.86 4.10
N CYS A 44 4.43 -2.65 4.31
CA CYS A 44 3.81 -1.33 4.20
C CYS A 44 4.34 -0.36 5.27
N GLU A 45 4.54 -0.82 6.51
CA GLU A 45 5.14 -0.02 7.59
C GLU A 45 6.57 0.41 7.26
N TYR A 46 7.37 -0.51 6.69
CA TYR A 46 8.71 -0.21 6.20
C TYR A 46 8.67 0.92 5.15
N TYR A 47 7.83 0.81 4.11
CA TYR A 47 7.76 1.86 3.08
C TYR A 47 7.18 3.17 3.61
N ARG A 48 6.19 3.12 4.52
CA ARG A 48 5.68 4.30 5.23
C ARG A 48 6.81 5.04 5.97
N SER A 49 7.73 4.31 6.60
CA SER A 49 8.86 4.91 7.31
C SER A 49 9.83 5.69 6.41
N LEU A 50 9.84 5.38 5.11
CA LEU A 50 10.72 6.01 4.11
C LEU A 50 10.09 7.21 3.40
N ILE A 51 8.76 7.37 3.47
CA ILE A 51 8.02 8.46 2.82
C ILE A 51 7.69 9.54 3.88
N PRO A 52 8.30 10.74 3.81
CA PRO A 52 8.10 11.79 4.79
C PRO A 52 6.62 12.17 4.94
N GLY A 53 6.13 12.19 6.18
CA GLY A 53 4.75 12.59 6.49
C GLY A 53 3.66 11.61 6.03
N SER A 54 4.03 10.42 5.52
CA SER A 54 3.04 9.44 5.08
C SER A 54 2.28 8.80 6.24
N ARG A 55 1.01 8.49 5.96
CA ARG A 55 0.10 7.77 6.84
C ARG A 55 -0.12 6.36 6.33
N MET A 56 -0.60 5.48 7.20
CA MET A 56 -0.95 4.11 6.83
C MET A 56 -2.26 3.70 7.48
N ALA A 57 -3.04 2.89 6.78
CA ALA A 57 -4.24 2.24 7.28
C ALA A 57 -4.22 0.74 6.97
N VAL A 58 -4.63 -0.06 7.95
CA VAL A 58 -4.85 -1.51 7.78
C VAL A 58 -6.35 -1.74 7.78
N ILE A 59 -6.86 -2.40 6.73
CA ILE A 59 -8.29 -2.71 6.61
C ILE A 59 -8.53 -4.08 7.26
N PRO A 60 -9.35 -4.15 8.33
CA PRO A 60 -9.59 -5.41 9.05
C PRO A 60 -10.37 -6.39 8.18
N ASP A 61 -10.18 -7.70 8.36
CA ASP A 61 -10.92 -8.73 7.62
C ASP A 61 -10.93 -8.51 6.10
N ALA A 62 -9.76 -8.19 5.55
CA ALA A 62 -9.54 -7.91 4.13
C ALA A 62 -8.14 -8.33 3.68
N SER A 63 -7.99 -8.55 2.37
CA SER A 63 -6.73 -8.90 1.71
C SER A 63 -6.34 -7.80 0.71
N GLN A 64 -5.72 -8.19 -0.41
CA GLN A 64 -5.23 -7.30 -1.47
C GLN A 64 -6.35 -6.45 -2.10
N THR A 65 -7.59 -6.96 -2.11
CA THR A 65 -8.76 -6.30 -2.69
C THR A 65 -9.67 -5.69 -1.62
N SER A 66 -9.07 -5.06 -0.61
CA SER A 66 -9.77 -4.49 0.55
C SER A 66 -10.93 -3.55 0.23
N TYR A 67 -10.90 -2.89 -0.93
CA TYR A 67 -12.00 -2.06 -1.43
C TYR A 67 -13.26 -2.85 -1.86
N LEU A 68 -13.12 -4.13 -2.20
CA LEU A 68 -14.23 -5.05 -2.49
C LEU A 68 -14.68 -5.79 -1.23
N GLU A 69 -13.72 -6.18 -0.39
CA GLU A 69 -13.98 -6.98 0.82
C GLU A 69 -14.62 -6.14 1.93
N GLN A 70 -14.11 -4.92 2.13
CA GLN A 70 -14.56 -3.99 3.18
C GLN A 70 -14.80 -2.58 2.62
N PRO A 71 -15.74 -2.42 1.67
CA PRO A 71 -15.93 -1.18 0.93
C PRO A 71 -16.20 0.02 1.84
N HIS A 72 -17.05 -0.14 2.86
CA HIS A 72 -17.39 0.97 3.76
C HIS A 72 -16.18 1.50 4.52
N ILE A 73 -15.34 0.61 5.06
CA ILE A 73 -14.14 1.00 5.84
C ILE A 73 -13.10 1.60 4.91
N PHE A 74 -12.90 1.00 3.73
CA PHE A 74 -11.96 1.49 2.73
C PHE A 74 -12.30 2.91 2.27
N TYR A 75 -13.56 3.15 1.86
CA TYR A 75 -13.98 4.47 1.38
C TYR A 75 -14.07 5.51 2.50
N TRP A 76 -14.43 5.11 3.72
CA TRP A 76 -14.34 6.00 4.88
C TRP A 76 -12.88 6.42 5.13
N THR A 77 -11.94 5.48 5.07
CA THR A 77 -10.50 5.75 5.23
C THR A 77 -9.98 6.72 4.17
N LEU A 78 -10.34 6.49 2.90
CA LEU A 78 -9.98 7.39 1.81
C LEU A 78 -10.55 8.79 1.99
N ARG A 79 -11.83 8.90 2.37
CA ARG A 79 -12.49 10.18 2.59
C ARG A 79 -11.84 10.95 3.74
N ASN A 80 -11.59 10.30 4.87
CA ASN A 80 -10.94 10.94 6.02
C ASN A 80 -9.54 11.42 5.69
N PHE A 81 -8.79 10.66 4.89
CA PHE A 81 -7.51 11.13 4.39
C PHE A 81 -7.70 12.39 3.55
N TYR A 82 -8.57 12.37 2.55
CA TYR A 82 -8.81 13.52 1.67
C TYR A 82 -9.27 14.78 2.40
N GLU A 83 -10.14 14.65 3.40
CA GLU A 83 -10.68 15.79 4.17
C GLU A 83 -9.70 16.34 5.23
N CYS A 84 -8.65 15.58 5.58
CA CYS A 84 -7.63 16.00 6.54
C CYS A 84 -6.41 16.71 5.89
N PHE A 85 -6.44 16.93 4.57
CA PHE A 85 -5.44 17.72 3.81
C PHE A 85 -6.08 18.96 3.19
#